data_AF-A0A1M3BH54-F1
#
_entry.id   AF-A0A1M3BH54-F1
#
_cell.length_a   1.000
_cell.length_b   1.000
_cell.length_c   1.000
_cell.angle_alpha   90.00
_cell.angle_beta   90.00
_cell.angle_gamma   90.00
#
_symmetry.space_group_name_H-M   'P 1'
#
loop_
_entity.id
_entity.type
_entity.pdbx_description
1 polymer ?
#
loop_
_entity_poly.entity_id
_entity_poly.type
_entity_poly.pdbx_seq_one_letter_code
_entity_poly.pdbx_strand_id
1 'polypeptide(L)'
;FLVSDLRVLVPALALSTGLLLSTGVGVREAFRRTRFVLFTVLILAAANYYLHSPHEALVVFCRLAALVLLAAAVTATTGISAFMDEVTRLLMPLERRGLVQAADVSLAVGLVIRFVPEILARYRDIADAHRARGLPVRPLTTLVPLIILTLKDADTIAMAIDARGFRRH
;
A
#
# COMPACT_ATOMS: atom_id res chain seq x y z
N PHE A 1 2.63 27.03 -10.01
CA PHE A 1 3.80 27.90 -9.84
C PHE A 1 4.95 27.25 -9.06
N LEU A 2 4.79 26.63 -7.88
CA LEU A 2 5.91 25.95 -7.18
C LEU A 2 6.45 24.66 -7.86
N VAL A 3 5.67 24.04 -8.75
CA VAL A 3 5.98 22.70 -9.32
C VAL A 3 6.73 22.78 -10.66
N SER A 4 6.93 24.00 -11.18
CA SER A 4 7.60 24.26 -12.46
C SER A 4 9.05 24.74 -12.29
N ASP A 5 9.46 25.01 -11.05
CA ASP A 5 10.74 25.60 -10.73
C ASP A 5 11.80 24.50 -10.54
N LEU A 6 12.76 24.42 -11.46
CA LEU A 6 13.83 23.41 -11.48
C LEU A 6 14.64 23.41 -10.16
N ARG A 7 14.70 24.57 -9.49
CA ARG A 7 15.39 24.77 -8.21
C ARG A 7 14.72 24.10 -7.01
N VAL A 8 13.42 23.82 -7.05
CA VAL A 8 12.69 23.09 -6.01
C VAL A 8 12.70 21.58 -6.29
N LEU A 9 12.80 21.23 -7.57
CA LEU A 9 12.71 19.86 -8.04
C LEU A 9 14.01 19.07 -7.86
N VAL A 10 15.16 19.70 -8.10
CA VAL A 10 16.49 19.10 -7.85
C VAL A 10 16.70 18.72 -6.37
N PRO A 11 16.44 19.60 -5.37
CA PRO A 11 16.58 19.21 -3.98
C PRO A 11 15.54 18.17 -3.57
N ALA A 12 14.30 18.22 -4.07
CA ALA A 12 13.31 17.18 -3.78
C ALA A 12 13.74 15.79 -4.31
N LEU A 13 14.38 15.74 -5.49
CA LEU A 13 14.90 14.52 -6.10
C LEU A 13 16.15 14.01 -5.36
N ALA A 14 17.05 14.91 -4.96
CA ALA A 14 18.20 14.56 -4.13
C ALA A 14 17.79 14.05 -2.75
N LEU A 15 16.78 14.67 -2.13
CA LEU A 15 16.28 14.33 -0.79
C LEU A 15 15.51 13.00 -0.82
N SER A 16 14.70 12.74 -1.84
CA SER A 16 14.03 11.44 -2.04
C SER A 16 15.03 10.31 -2.34
N THR A 17 16.07 10.59 -3.14
CA THR A 17 17.16 9.63 -3.39
C THR A 17 17.96 9.36 -2.13
N GLY A 18 18.27 10.40 -1.33
CA GLY A 18 18.94 10.28 -0.04
C GLY A 18 18.11 9.47 0.97
N LEU A 19 16.79 9.70 1.02
CA LEU A 19 15.88 8.93 1.85
C LEU A 19 15.90 7.44 1.46
N LEU A 20 15.80 7.14 0.17
CA LEU A 20 15.79 5.78 -0.34
C LEU A 20 17.11 5.04 -0.06
N LEU A 21 18.24 5.74 -0.16
CA LEU A 21 19.55 5.19 0.19
C LEU A 21 19.70 4.98 1.71
N SER A 22 19.14 5.87 2.53
CA SER A 22 19.16 5.75 3.99
C SER A 22 18.30 4.59 4.52
N THR A 23 17.33 4.10 3.73
CA THR A 23 16.48 2.96 4.08
C THR A 23 17.25 1.63 4.09
N GLY A 24 18.47 1.55 3.54
CA GLY A 24 19.22 0.30 3.47
C GLY A 24 18.65 -0.73 2.48
N VAL A 25 17.70 -0.32 1.64
CA VAL A 25 17.25 -1.12 0.48
C VAL A 25 18.44 -1.24 -0.45
N GLY A 26 18.91 -2.47 -0.68
CA GLY A 26 20.00 -2.71 -1.62
C GLY A 26 19.71 -2.00 -2.95
N VAL A 27 20.67 -1.20 -3.45
CA VAL A 27 20.53 -0.36 -4.65
C VAL A 27 19.94 -1.14 -5.85
N ARG A 28 20.20 -2.45 -5.88
CA ARG A 28 19.68 -3.40 -6.87
C ARG A 28 18.16 -3.64 -6.80
N GLU A 29 17.57 -3.63 -5.62
CA GLU A 29 16.14 -3.84 -5.40
C GLU A 29 15.35 -2.56 -5.68
N ALA A 30 15.91 -1.41 -5.28
CA ALA A 30 15.44 -0.10 -5.68
C ALA A 30 15.43 0.04 -7.22
N PHE A 31 16.52 -0.36 -7.89
CA PHE A 31 16.60 -0.30 -9.35
C PHE A 31 15.62 -1.26 -10.04
N ARG A 32 15.34 -2.44 -9.46
CA ARG A 32 14.40 -3.41 -10.03
C ARG A 32 12.95 -2.93 -9.98
N ARG A 33 12.54 -2.35 -8.84
CA ARG A 33 11.20 -1.75 -8.65
C ARG A 33 11.03 -0.49 -9.49
N THR A 34 12.06 0.36 -9.53
CA THR A 34 12.05 1.63 -10.25
C THR A 34 12.16 1.43 -11.76
N ARG A 35 12.83 0.38 -12.27
CA ARG A 35 13.08 0.18 -13.71
C ARG A 35 11.82 0.27 -14.57
N PHE A 36 10.72 -0.39 -14.20
CA PHE A 36 9.50 -0.39 -15.01
C PHE A 36 8.89 1.02 -15.06
N VAL A 37 8.84 1.69 -13.93
CA VAL A 37 8.28 3.04 -13.83
C VAL A 37 9.19 4.07 -14.50
N LEU A 38 10.50 3.95 -14.36
CA LEU A 38 11.49 4.82 -14.99
C LEU A 38 11.46 4.65 -16.52
N PHE A 39 11.21 3.44 -17.01
CA PHE A 39 10.95 3.19 -18.44
C PHE A 39 9.69 3.92 -18.92
N THR A 40 8.57 3.84 -18.18
CA THR A 40 7.34 4.59 -18.50
C THR A 40 7.58 6.10 -18.44
N VAL A 41 8.30 6.60 -17.44
CA VAL A 41 8.66 8.02 -17.28
C VAL A 41 9.58 8.49 -18.42
N LEU A 42 10.50 7.65 -18.88
CA LEU A 42 11.39 7.94 -19.99
C LEU A 42 10.62 8.01 -21.32
N ILE A 43 9.64 7.13 -21.54
CA ILE A 43 8.72 7.21 -22.69
C ILE A 43 7.93 8.52 -22.64
N LEU A 44 7.38 8.88 -21.48
CA LEU A 44 6.66 10.14 -21.28
C LEU A 44 7.55 11.37 -21.50
N ALA A 45 8.81 11.32 -21.08
CA ALA A 45 9.79 12.39 -21.30
C ALA A 45 10.19 12.50 -22.78
N ALA A 46 10.37 11.37 -23.49
CA ALA A 46 10.65 11.35 -24.91
C ALA A 46 9.47 11.87 -25.74
N ALA A 47 8.24 11.50 -25.37
CA ALA A 47 7.03 12.05 -25.98
C ALA A 47 6.92 13.57 -25.73
N ASN A 48 7.17 14.03 -24.50
CA ASN A 48 7.17 15.46 -24.19
C ASN A 48 8.27 16.23 -24.92
N TYR A 49 9.45 15.63 -25.10
CA TYR A 49 10.54 16.23 -25.89
C TYR A 49 10.15 16.45 -27.36
N TYR A 50 9.32 15.55 -27.92
CA TYR A 50 8.85 15.66 -29.30
C TYR A 50 7.67 16.63 -29.47
N LEU A 51 6.86 16.82 -28.42
CA LEU A 51 5.63 17.62 -28.45
C LEU A 51 5.78 19.04 -27.85
N HIS A 52 6.78 19.29 -27.01
CA HIS A 52 6.95 20.54 -26.24
C HIS A 52 8.42 21.01 -26.17
N SER A 53 8.64 22.18 -25.56
CA SER A 53 9.97 22.76 -25.33
C SER A 53 10.85 21.85 -24.43
N PRO A 54 12.17 21.72 -24.69
CA PRO A 54 13.08 20.83 -23.96
C PRO A 54 13.10 21.09 -22.44
N HIS A 55 12.76 22.29 -22.00
CA HIS A 55 12.67 22.64 -20.58
C HIS A 55 11.50 21.93 -19.87
N GLU A 56 10.34 21.79 -20.52
CA GLU A 56 9.15 21.16 -19.91
C GLU A 56 9.32 19.65 -19.78
N ALA A 57 9.96 19.01 -20.77
CA ALA A 57 10.28 17.59 -20.72
C ALA A 57 11.17 17.22 -19.52
N LEU A 58 12.18 18.06 -19.22
CA LEU A 58 13.09 17.85 -18.09
C LEU A 58 12.36 17.99 -16.74
N VAL A 59 11.47 18.97 -16.62
CA VAL A 59 10.66 19.20 -15.41
C VAL A 59 9.74 18.00 -15.14
N VAL A 60 9.04 17.50 -16.17
CA VAL A 60 8.14 16.34 -16.04
C VAL A 60 8.91 15.08 -15.65
N PHE A 61 10.06 14.83 -16.30
CA PHE A 61 10.92 13.68 -15.98
C PHE A 61 11.36 13.70 -14.51
N CYS A 62 11.94 14.82 -14.06
CA CYS A 62 12.42 14.94 -12.68
C CYS A 62 11.27 14.81 -11.68
N ARG A 63 10.09 15.38 -11.96
CA ARG A 63 8.92 15.30 -11.08
C ARG A 63 8.43 13.88 -10.88
N LEU A 64 8.25 13.16 -11.99
CA LEU A 64 7.77 11.78 -11.92
C LEU A 64 8.81 10.86 -11.28
N ALA A 65 10.09 11.05 -11.60
CA ALA A 65 11.18 10.30 -10.97
C ALA A 65 11.21 10.52 -9.45
N ALA A 66 11.13 11.76 -8.98
CA ALA A 66 11.12 12.08 -7.56
C ALA A 66 9.91 11.47 -6.83
N LEU A 67 8.70 11.60 -7.40
CA LEU A 67 7.48 11.02 -6.83
C LEU A 67 7.57 9.50 -6.70
N VAL A 68 8.10 8.84 -7.72
CA VAL A 68 8.21 7.38 -7.77
C VAL A 68 9.25 6.88 -6.78
N LEU A 69 10.41 7.54 -6.71
CA LEU A 69 11.46 7.20 -5.75
C LEU A 69 10.97 7.41 -4.31
N LEU A 70 10.27 8.50 -4.05
CA LEU A 70 9.66 8.77 -2.74
C LEU A 70 8.63 7.70 -2.38
N ALA A 71 7.71 7.36 -3.29
CA ALA A 71 6.70 6.33 -3.07
C ALA A 71 7.34 4.95 -2.82
N ALA A 72 8.41 4.61 -3.56
CA ALA A 72 9.16 3.38 -3.36
C ALA A 72 9.87 3.36 -1.99
N ALA A 73 10.45 4.48 -1.56
CA ALA A 73 11.07 4.61 -0.24
C ALA A 73 10.03 4.39 0.86
N VAL A 74 8.90 5.12 0.80
CA VAL A 74 7.79 4.98 1.75
C VAL A 74 7.27 3.54 1.80
N THR A 75 7.10 2.89 0.65
CA THR A 75 6.62 1.50 0.59
C THR A 75 7.63 0.51 1.17
N ALA A 76 8.92 0.80 1.09
CA ALA A 76 9.97 -0.06 1.62
C ALA A 76 10.23 0.18 3.12
N THR A 77 10.13 1.42 3.61
CA THR A 77 10.29 1.78 5.03
C THR A 77 9.06 1.43 5.86
N THR A 78 7.88 1.41 5.26
CA THR A 78 6.62 1.27 6.00
C THR A 78 6.24 -0.19 6.12
N GLY A 79 6.41 -0.75 7.31
CA GLY A 79 5.84 -2.04 7.65
C GLY A 79 4.32 -1.98 7.75
N ILE A 80 3.65 -3.13 7.54
CA ILE A 80 2.19 -3.24 7.62
C ILE A 80 1.66 -2.65 8.94
N SER A 81 2.28 -2.89 10.10
CA SER A 81 1.80 -2.31 11.37
C SER A 81 1.90 -0.78 11.42
N ALA A 82 3.00 -0.20 10.95
CA ALA A 82 3.22 1.25 11.03
C ALA A 82 2.29 2.04 10.09
N PHE A 83 1.97 1.48 8.91
CA PHE A 83 0.97 2.06 8.01
C PHE A 83 -0.40 2.20 8.69
N MET A 84 -0.73 1.26 9.57
CA MET A 84 -2.04 1.11 10.18
C MET A 84 -2.25 2.07 11.34
N ASP A 85 -1.20 2.31 12.11
CA ASP A 85 -1.19 3.37 13.12
C ASP A 85 -1.39 4.74 12.47
N GLU A 86 -0.78 4.98 11.31
CA GLU A 86 -0.92 6.24 10.58
C GLU A 86 -2.32 6.42 9.94
N VAL A 87 -2.89 5.37 9.34
CA VAL A 87 -4.27 5.43 8.83
C VAL A 87 -5.26 5.70 9.96
N THR A 88 -5.08 5.07 11.12
CA THR A 88 -5.91 5.31 12.31
C THR A 88 -5.79 6.75 12.80
N ARG A 89 -4.55 7.30 12.83
CA ARG A 89 -4.32 8.71 13.17
C ARG A 89 -4.98 9.67 12.19
N LEU A 90 -4.98 9.35 10.91
CA LEU A 90 -5.59 10.16 9.86
C LEU A 90 -7.13 10.16 9.94
N LEU A 91 -7.72 9.14 10.57
CA LEU A 91 -9.17 9.03 10.77
C LEU A 91 -9.68 9.78 12.02
N MET A 92 -8.82 10.07 13.01
CA MET A 92 -9.18 10.88 14.20
C MET A 92 -9.80 12.27 13.91
N PRO A 93 -9.36 13.07 12.94
CA PRO A 93 -10.02 14.36 12.65
C PRO A 93 -11.44 14.21 12.11
N LEU A 94 -11.79 13.06 11.49
CA LEU A 94 -13.16 12.78 11.04
C LEU A 94 -14.08 12.44 12.21
N GLU A 95 -13.56 11.83 13.28
CA GLU A 95 -14.27 11.63 14.56
C GLU A 95 -14.70 12.95 15.16
N ARG A 96 -13.78 13.92 15.18
CA ARG A 96 -14.03 15.26 15.75
C ARG A 96 -15.15 16.01 15.03
N ARG A 97 -15.51 15.62 13.81
CA ARG A 97 -16.61 16.19 13.03
C ARG A 97 -17.94 15.45 13.20
N GLY A 98 -17.99 14.40 14.04
CA GLY A 98 -19.22 13.68 14.39
C GLY A 98 -19.83 12.84 13.26
N LEU A 99 -19.10 12.62 12.16
CA LEU A 99 -19.58 11.85 11.01
C LEU A 99 -19.54 10.34 11.23
N VAL A 100 -18.77 9.88 12.23
CA VAL A 100 -18.50 8.47 12.53
C VAL A 100 -18.19 8.29 14.02
N GLN A 101 -18.62 7.18 14.60
CA GLN A 101 -18.12 6.72 15.91
C GLN A 101 -16.73 6.10 15.69
N ALA A 102 -15.67 6.81 16.07
CA ALA A 102 -14.32 6.29 15.83
C ALA A 102 -14.00 5.04 16.63
N ALA A 103 -14.69 4.78 17.74
CA ALA A 103 -14.58 3.52 18.46
C ALA A 103 -14.89 2.33 17.54
N ASP A 104 -15.98 2.38 16.77
CA ASP A 104 -16.39 1.30 15.88
C ASP A 104 -15.53 1.24 14.62
N VAL A 105 -15.18 2.40 14.06
CA VAL A 105 -14.31 2.48 12.88
C VAL A 105 -12.91 1.96 13.21
N SER A 106 -12.33 2.37 14.35
CA SER A 106 -11.01 1.90 14.78
C SER A 106 -11.01 0.41 15.11
N LEU A 107 -12.08 -0.11 15.72
CA LEU A 107 -12.27 -1.54 15.94
C LEU A 107 -12.33 -2.31 14.60
N ALA A 108 -13.18 -1.87 13.66
CA ALA A 108 -13.33 -2.52 12.37
C ALA A 108 -12.02 -2.50 11.56
N VAL A 109 -11.36 -1.34 11.49
CA VAL A 109 -10.07 -1.16 10.82
C VAL A 109 -9.02 -2.06 11.47
N GLY A 110 -8.88 -2.04 12.81
CA GLY A 110 -7.95 -2.90 13.54
C GLY A 110 -8.17 -4.39 13.30
N LEU A 111 -9.42 -4.85 13.24
CA LEU A 111 -9.75 -6.24 12.92
C LEU A 111 -9.32 -6.61 11.50
N VAL A 112 -9.73 -5.83 10.48
CA VAL A 112 -9.37 -6.09 9.07
C VAL A 112 -7.87 -6.23 8.93
N ILE A 113 -7.13 -5.29 9.50
CA ILE A 113 -5.67 -5.20 9.40
C ILE A 113 -4.97 -6.41 10.00
N ARG A 114 -5.44 -6.86 11.18
CA ARG A 114 -4.89 -8.03 11.87
C ARG A 114 -5.23 -9.34 11.16
N PHE A 115 -6.39 -9.42 10.51
CA PHE A 115 -6.84 -10.64 9.83
C PHE A 115 -6.37 -10.76 8.39
N VAL A 116 -6.09 -9.67 7.67
CA VAL A 116 -5.52 -9.71 6.32
C VAL A 116 -4.30 -10.64 6.20
N PRO A 117 -3.24 -10.54 7.04
CA PRO A 117 -2.10 -11.44 6.94
C PRO A 117 -2.47 -12.90 7.20
N GLU A 118 -3.40 -13.17 8.12
CA GLU A 118 -3.88 -14.52 8.42
C GLU A 118 -4.67 -15.12 7.25
N ILE A 119 -5.58 -14.35 6.65
CA ILE A 119 -6.35 -14.74 5.46
C ILE A 119 -5.42 -15.03 4.28
N LEU A 120 -4.38 -14.22 4.09
CA LEU A 120 -3.37 -14.44 3.05
C LEU A 120 -2.53 -15.71 3.28
N ALA A 121 -2.18 -16.02 4.53
CA ALA A 121 -1.50 -17.26 4.87
C ALA A 121 -2.40 -18.46 4.57
N ARG A 122 -3.65 -18.41 5.03
CA ARG A 122 -4.64 -19.47 4.80
C ARG A 122 -4.94 -19.70 3.32
N TYR A 123 -4.99 -18.63 2.52
CA TYR A 123 -5.10 -18.75 1.06
C TYR A 123 -3.95 -19.56 0.45
N ARG A 124 -2.71 -19.33 0.91
CA ARG A 124 -1.53 -20.08 0.45
C ARG A 124 -1.62 -21.55 0.89
N ASP A 125 -2.01 -21.81 2.13
CA ASP A 125 -2.18 -23.18 2.65
C ASP A 125 -3.21 -23.96 1.83
N ILE A 126 -4.35 -23.34 1.50
CA ILE A 126 -5.37 -23.96 0.64
C ILE A 126 -4.80 -24.20 -0.76
N ALA A 127 -4.13 -23.22 -1.37
CA ALA A 127 -3.53 -23.39 -2.69
C ALA A 127 -2.50 -24.52 -2.73
N ASP A 128 -1.67 -24.66 -1.69
CA ASP A 128 -0.67 -25.70 -1.58
C ASP A 128 -1.30 -27.08 -1.32
N ALA A 129 -2.37 -27.14 -0.52
CA ALA A 129 -3.16 -28.37 -0.35
C ALA A 129 -3.81 -28.83 -1.67
N HIS A 130 -4.30 -27.89 -2.49
CA HIS A 130 -4.82 -28.20 -3.82
C HIS A 130 -3.74 -28.78 -4.73
N ARG A 131 -2.54 -28.16 -4.75
CA ARG A 131 -1.38 -28.66 -5.51
C ARG A 131 -0.98 -30.06 -5.07
N ALA A 132 -0.93 -30.32 -3.76
CA ALA A 132 -0.60 -31.64 -3.21
C ALA A 132 -1.63 -32.72 -3.59
N ARG A 133 -2.90 -32.34 -3.76
CA ARG A 133 -4.00 -33.23 -4.18
C ARG A 133 -4.11 -33.37 -5.71
N GLY A 134 -3.23 -32.73 -6.49
CA GLY A 134 -3.32 -32.70 -7.94
C GLY A 134 -4.55 -31.94 -8.47
N LEU A 135 -5.20 -31.13 -7.63
CA LEU A 135 -6.36 -30.34 -8.01
C LEU A 135 -5.91 -29.03 -8.68
N PRO A 136 -6.60 -28.60 -9.75
CA PRO A 136 -6.28 -27.33 -10.39
C PRO A 136 -6.55 -26.18 -9.42
N VAL A 137 -5.57 -25.28 -9.25
CA VAL A 137 -5.73 -24.07 -8.45
C VAL A 137 -6.52 -23.04 -9.26
N ARG A 138 -7.85 -23.06 -9.12
CA ARG A 138 -8.76 -22.08 -9.73
C ARG A 138 -9.24 -21.09 -8.67
N PRO A 139 -9.51 -19.82 -9.03
CA PRO A 139 -9.97 -18.82 -8.08
C PRO A 139 -11.22 -19.29 -7.33
N LEU A 140 -12.19 -19.86 -8.03
CA LEU A 140 -13.42 -20.38 -7.40
C LEU A 140 -13.14 -21.53 -6.42
N THR A 141 -12.24 -22.46 -6.75
CA THR A 141 -11.97 -23.63 -5.89
C THR A 141 -11.22 -23.26 -4.61
N THR A 142 -10.47 -22.15 -4.62
CA THR A 142 -9.71 -21.68 -3.46
C THR A 142 -10.48 -20.60 -2.67
N LEU A 143 -11.24 -19.73 -3.35
CA LEU A 143 -12.01 -18.66 -2.70
C LEU A 143 -13.20 -19.19 -1.90
N VAL A 144 -13.95 -20.14 -2.44
CA VAL A 144 -15.12 -20.69 -1.74
C VAL A 144 -14.76 -21.22 -0.33
N PRO A 145 -13.78 -22.12 -0.16
CA PRO A 145 -13.41 -22.60 1.18
C PRO A 145 -12.80 -21.48 2.04
N LEU A 146 -12.05 -20.55 1.45
CA LEU A 146 -11.51 -19.40 2.17
C LEU A 146 -12.63 -18.52 2.75
N ILE A 147 -13.65 -18.21 1.97
CA ILE A 147 -14.80 -17.40 2.39
C ILE A 147 -15.55 -18.10 3.52
N ILE A 148 -15.83 -19.40 3.38
CA ILE A 148 -16.53 -20.18 4.42
C ILE A 148 -15.76 -20.14 5.74
N LEU A 149 -14.44 -20.37 5.70
CA LEU A 149 -13.58 -20.32 6.89
C LEU A 149 -13.54 -18.92 7.49
N THR A 150 -13.46 -17.88 6.66
CA THR A 150 -13.42 -16.49 7.11
C THR A 150 -14.74 -16.05 7.76
N LEU A 151 -15.89 -16.48 7.22
CA LEU A 151 -17.21 -16.21 7.81
C LEU A 151 -17.37 -16.90 9.16
N LYS A 152 -16.91 -18.15 9.28
CA LYS A 152 -16.93 -18.88 10.56
C LYS A 152 -16.08 -18.18 11.63
N ASP A 153 -14.92 -17.65 11.24
CA ASP A 153 -14.08 -16.87 12.15
C ASP A 153 -14.77 -15.57 12.54
N ALA A 154 -15.40 -14.87 11.58
CA ALA A 154 -16.15 -13.66 11.84
C ALA A 154 -17.28 -13.88 12.86
N ASP A 155 -18.04 -14.98 12.73
CA ASP A 155 -19.07 -15.36 13.71
C ASP A 155 -18.47 -15.60 15.10
N THR A 156 -17.33 -16.31 15.16
CA THR A 156 -16.64 -16.59 16.42
C THR A 156 -16.12 -15.32 17.09
N ILE A 157 -15.57 -14.38 16.30
CA ILE A 157 -15.07 -13.09 16.76
C ILE A 157 -16.24 -12.21 17.21
N ALA A 158 -17.34 -12.18 16.48
CA ALA A 158 -18.54 -11.43 16.85
C ALA A 158 -19.08 -11.89 18.21
N MET A 159 -19.21 -13.21 18.41
CA MET A 159 -19.60 -13.77 19.72
C MET A 159 -18.62 -13.38 20.84
N ALA A 160 -17.31 -13.35 20.56
CA ALA A 160 -16.30 -12.94 21.53
C ALA A 160 -16.36 -11.43 21.85
N ILE A 161 -16.68 -10.58 20.87
CA ILE A 161 -16.88 -9.13 21.05
C ILE A 161 -18.12 -8.87 21.91
N ASP A 162 -19.23 -9.57 21.62
CA ASP A 162 -20.46 -9.47 22.40
C ASP A 162 -20.25 -9.94 23.85
N ALA A 163 -19.53 -11.04 24.06
CA ALA A 163 -19.21 -11.54 25.40
C ALA A 163 -18.32 -10.59 26.23
N ARG A 164 -17.53 -9.74 25.57
CA ARG A 164 -16.68 -8.72 26.23
C ARG A 164 -17.42 -7.41 26.49
N GLY A 165 -18.67 -7.27 26.05
CA GLY A 165 -19.52 -6.11 26.36
C GLY A 165 -19.19 -4.85 25.56
N PHE A 166 -18.61 -4.97 24.35
CA PHE A 166 -18.31 -3.81 23.50
C PHE A 166 -19.57 -3.10 22.94
N ARG A 167 -20.75 -3.73 23.05
CA ARG A 167 -22.03 -3.14 22.66
C ARG A 167 -22.62 -2.35 23.84
N ARG A 168 -22.31 -1.06 23.94
CA ARG A 168 -23.07 -0.16 24.82
C ARG A 168 -24.40 0.17 24.16
N HIS A 169 -25.50 -0.15 24.86
CA HIS A 169 -26.84 0.34 24.57
C HIS A 169 -26.91 1.87 24.73
#